data_AF-A0A9P9PHT6-F1
#
_entry.id   AF-A0A9P9PHT6-F1
#
_cell.length_a   1.000
_cell.length_b   1.000
_cell.length_c   1.000
_cell.angle_alpha   90.00
_cell.angle_beta   90.00
_cell.angle_gamma   90.00
#
_symmetry.space_group_name_H-M   'P 1'
#
loop_
_entity.id
_entity.type
_entity.pdbx_description
1 polymer ?
#
loop_
_entity_poly.entity_id
_entity_poly.type
_entity_poly.pdbx_seq_one_letter_code
_entity_poly.pdbx_strand_id
1 'polypeptide(L)'
;MNNYSFLDSTGQPTMPRPPPSPSASQAGSQVNGGQQNGIPLVNGLPSGGQQTDMNHLWAVVQQLSQLLEENKAQTAGIVNGVAAIQGRAAEEGGAVGAVGGISMREVNGEINATRAAELTHLQTQLSSAQKTIQDLSATNTSLSNLITDYESALTLLLDKLRPYAYSQTTSILALHKHYQTLLDAERSTSMGLRLEHAEWQAGLSRVAENARSALRSQGEVEEGLRREVKEYKEENRVLRRLVGWEEKESSDDEGDEKFQ
;
A
#
# COMPACT_ATOMS: atom_id res chain seq x y z
N MET A 1 15.75 -49.12 13.08
CA MET A 1 16.03 -48.47 11.78
C MET A 1 16.88 -47.24 12.02
N ASN A 2 18.14 -47.28 11.57
CA ASN A 2 19.02 -46.11 11.48
C ASN A 2 18.69 -45.34 10.19
N ASN A 3 18.68 -44.01 10.24
CA ASN A 3 19.67 -43.21 9.50
C ASN A 3 19.52 -41.71 9.78
N TYR A 4 20.56 -41.16 10.40
CA TYR A 4 20.93 -39.76 10.35
C TYR A 4 21.42 -39.43 8.94
N SER A 5 21.01 -38.28 8.39
CA SER A 5 21.60 -37.72 7.18
C SER A 5 22.54 -36.60 7.60
N PHE A 6 23.80 -36.97 7.82
CA PHE A 6 24.95 -36.08 7.87
C PHE A 6 25.73 -36.28 6.56
N LEU A 7 26.06 -35.17 5.90
CA LEU A 7 27.29 -34.96 5.14
C LEU A 7 27.59 -35.89 3.93
N ASP A 8 27.34 -35.35 2.74
CA ASP A 8 28.09 -35.59 1.51
C ASP A 8 27.87 -34.35 0.62
N SER A 9 28.82 -33.66 -0.01
CA SER A 9 30.28 -33.69 -0.05
C SER A 9 30.73 -32.45 -0.84
N THR A 10 32.03 -32.17 -0.76
CA THR A 10 32.84 -31.29 -1.62
C THR A 10 32.89 -29.80 -1.24
N GLY A 11 34.11 -29.38 -0.87
CA GLY A 11 34.41 -28.07 -0.34
C GLY A 11 34.62 -26.99 -1.39
N GLN A 12 34.26 -25.78 -0.99
CA GLN A 12 34.98 -24.54 -1.24
C GLN A 12 34.66 -23.56 -0.09
N PRO A 13 35.59 -22.68 0.33
CA PRO A 13 35.24 -21.62 1.27
C PRO A 13 34.36 -20.60 0.55
N THR A 14 33.05 -20.68 0.76
CA THR A 14 32.10 -19.73 0.18
C THR A 14 32.20 -18.41 0.95
N MET A 15 32.82 -17.42 0.31
CA MET A 15 32.73 -16.02 0.76
C MET A 15 31.25 -15.59 0.88
N PRO A 16 30.90 -14.69 1.80
CA PRO A 16 29.56 -14.12 1.86
C PRO A 16 29.30 -13.35 0.54
N ARG A 17 28.31 -13.82 -0.23
CA ARG A 17 27.84 -13.12 -1.42
C ARG A 17 27.31 -11.73 -1.04
N PRO A 18 27.68 -10.65 -1.74
CA PRO A 18 27.04 -9.36 -1.57
C PRO A 18 25.57 -9.41 -2.06
N PRO A 19 24.68 -8.59 -1.48
CA PRO A 19 23.28 -8.51 -1.92
C PRO A 19 23.18 -8.04 -3.38
N PRO A 20 22.16 -8.48 -4.13
CA PRO A 20 21.98 -8.07 -5.51
C PRO A 20 21.72 -6.55 -5.62
N SER A 21 22.50 -5.88 -6.45
CA SER A 21 22.30 -4.49 -6.82
C SER A 21 20.97 -4.32 -7.58
N PRO A 22 20.21 -3.23 -7.35
CA PRO A 22 18.99 -2.97 -8.11
C PRO A 22 19.35 -2.67 -9.58
N SER A 23 18.70 -3.40 -10.49
CA SER A 23 18.81 -3.17 -11.94
C SER A 23 18.43 -1.74 -12.32
N ALA A 24 19.19 -1.19 -13.27
CA ALA A 24 18.90 0.05 -13.95
C ALA A 24 17.59 -0.08 -14.74
N SER A 25 16.57 0.68 -14.33
CA SER A 25 15.35 0.89 -15.10
C SER A 25 15.66 1.74 -16.34
N GLN A 26 15.23 1.21 -17.48
CA GLN A 26 15.29 1.77 -18.82
C GLN A 26 14.81 3.23 -18.89
N ALA A 27 15.60 4.06 -19.56
CA ALA A 27 15.24 5.43 -19.94
C ALA A 27 14.17 5.41 -21.04
N GLY A 28 12.96 5.86 -20.70
CA GLY A 28 11.93 6.31 -21.64
C GLY A 28 12.00 7.83 -21.77
N SER A 29 11.95 8.32 -23.01
CA SER A 29 12.13 9.70 -23.40
C SER A 29 10.86 10.55 -23.25
N GLN A 30 11.06 11.85 -22.98
CA GLN A 30 10.14 12.99 -23.00
C GLN A 30 9.12 13.07 -21.83
N VAL A 31 8.74 14.22 -21.27
CA VAL A 31 8.54 15.58 -21.81
C VAL A 31 8.73 16.61 -20.67
N ASN A 32 9.47 17.68 -21.00
CA ASN A 32 9.39 19.08 -20.56
C ASN A 32 8.60 19.48 -19.28
N GLY A 33 9.24 20.32 -18.45
CA GLY A 33 8.55 21.36 -17.67
C GLY A 33 8.89 21.38 -16.18
N GLY A 34 9.79 22.28 -15.78
CA GLY A 34 10.23 22.44 -14.40
C GLY A 34 9.16 22.94 -13.45
N GLN A 35 9.27 22.52 -12.19
CA GLN A 35 8.64 23.16 -11.05
C GLN A 35 9.47 22.89 -9.80
N GLN A 36 10.20 23.90 -9.33
CA GLN A 36 10.65 23.99 -7.95
C GLN A 36 10.01 25.22 -7.31
N ASN A 37 9.22 24.92 -6.28
CA ASN A 37 8.80 25.77 -5.16
C ASN A 37 8.42 27.23 -5.44
N GLY A 38 7.11 27.46 -5.45
CA GLY A 38 6.50 28.72 -5.05
C GLY A 38 5.03 28.47 -4.73
N ILE A 39 4.66 28.62 -3.46
CA ILE A 39 3.26 28.66 -3.01
C ILE A 39 2.65 29.95 -3.58
N PRO A 40 1.42 29.92 -4.11
CA PRO A 40 0.54 31.08 -3.93
C PRO A 40 -0.82 30.69 -3.35
N LEU A 41 -1.14 31.43 -2.30
CA LEU A 41 -2.44 31.63 -1.70
C LEU A 41 -3.35 32.42 -2.69
N VAL A 42 -4.67 32.23 -2.58
CA VAL A 42 -5.76 33.15 -2.99
C VAL A 42 -6.17 33.20 -4.48
N ASN A 43 -7.40 32.71 -4.73
CA ASN A 43 -8.43 33.19 -5.66
C ASN A 43 -8.18 33.10 -7.19
N GLY A 44 -8.78 32.09 -7.85
CA GLY A 44 -9.12 32.17 -9.28
C GLY A 44 -9.21 30.86 -10.09
N LEU A 45 -10.34 30.12 -9.97
CA LEU A 45 -11.04 29.36 -11.05
C LEU A 45 -10.33 28.11 -11.68
N PRO A 46 -11.05 27.12 -12.27
CA PRO A 46 -12.30 27.27 -12.99
C PRO A 46 -13.51 26.52 -12.41
N SER A 47 -14.61 27.26 -12.42
CA SER A 47 -15.97 26.79 -12.36
C SER A 47 -16.23 25.76 -13.47
N GLY A 48 -16.01 24.48 -13.17
CA GLY A 48 -16.46 23.38 -14.03
C GLY A 48 -17.99 23.37 -14.18
N GLY A 49 -18.72 23.86 -13.18
CA GLY A 49 -20.18 23.97 -13.23
C GLY A 49 -20.69 25.01 -14.24
N GLN A 50 -20.06 26.18 -14.36
CA GLN A 50 -20.53 27.20 -15.30
C GLN A 50 -20.23 26.87 -16.77
N GLN A 51 -19.14 26.15 -17.07
CA GLN A 51 -18.90 25.70 -18.44
C GLN A 51 -19.86 24.58 -18.85
N THR A 52 -20.19 23.66 -17.94
CA THR A 52 -21.20 22.63 -18.18
C THR A 52 -22.60 23.23 -18.34
N ASP A 53 -22.95 24.23 -17.52
CA ASP A 53 -24.23 24.94 -17.63
C ASP A 53 -24.34 25.73 -18.95
N MET A 54 -23.25 26.39 -19.38
CA MET A 54 -23.21 27.07 -20.68
C MET A 54 -23.42 26.11 -21.86
N ASN A 55 -22.83 24.91 -21.80
CA ASN A 55 -23.04 23.88 -22.82
C ASN A 55 -24.48 23.33 -22.80
N HIS A 56 -25.09 23.20 -21.61
CA HIS A 56 -26.48 22.78 -21.45
C HIS A 56 -27.45 23.84 -21.97
N LEU A 57 -27.27 25.11 -21.63
CA LEU A 57 -28.07 26.22 -22.15
C LEU A 57 -27.98 26.31 -23.68
N TRP A 58 -26.80 26.10 -24.26
CA TRP A 58 -26.63 26.08 -25.71
C TRP A 58 -27.41 24.93 -26.37
N ALA A 59 -27.40 23.73 -25.77
CA ALA A 59 -28.20 22.60 -26.25
C ALA A 59 -29.71 22.88 -26.17
N VAL A 60 -30.18 23.50 -25.08
CA VAL A 60 -31.59 23.88 -24.91
C VAL A 60 -32.01 24.95 -25.92
N VAL A 61 -31.15 25.94 -26.20
CA VAL A 61 -31.42 26.97 -27.22
C VAL A 61 -31.48 26.35 -28.62
N GLN A 62 -30.59 25.41 -28.93
CA GLN A 62 -30.61 24.67 -30.20
C GLN A 62 -31.94 23.91 -30.35
N GLN A 63 -32.41 23.24 -29.29
CA GLN A 63 -33.67 22.51 -29.28
C GLN A 63 -34.89 23.44 -29.42
N LEU A 64 -34.89 24.58 -28.73
CA LEU A 64 -35.95 25.59 -28.88
C LEU A 64 -36.00 26.17 -30.29
N SER A 65 -34.85 26.41 -30.92
CA SER A 65 -34.78 26.88 -32.30
C SER A 65 -35.36 25.86 -33.28
N GLN A 66 -35.12 24.57 -33.05
CA GLN A 66 -35.67 23.50 -33.88
C GLN A 66 -37.20 23.40 -33.72
N LEU A 67 -37.70 23.50 -32.48
CA LEU A 67 -39.14 23.53 -32.21
C LEU A 67 -39.83 24.76 -32.82
N LEU A 68 -39.16 25.93 -32.82
CA LEU A 68 -39.70 27.16 -33.37
C LEU A 68 -39.75 27.12 -34.91
N GLU A 69 -38.75 26.50 -35.54
CA GLU A 69 -38.77 26.23 -36.99
C GLU A 69 -39.87 25.23 -37.37
N GLU A 70 -40.04 24.18 -36.57
CA GLU A 70 -41.13 23.22 -36.78
C GLU A 70 -42.51 23.87 -36.59
N ASN A 71 -42.67 24.76 -35.60
CA ASN A 71 -43.91 25.49 -35.39
C ASN A 71 -44.20 26.46 -36.55
N LYS A 72 -43.18 27.12 -37.11
CA LYS A 72 -43.30 27.92 -38.33
C LYS A 72 -43.70 27.09 -39.54
N ALA A 73 -43.10 25.91 -39.72
CA ALA A 73 -43.45 25.00 -40.81
C ALA A 73 -44.89 24.49 -40.69
N GLN A 74 -45.33 24.12 -39.48
CA GLN A 74 -46.72 23.74 -39.21
C GLN A 74 -47.68 24.89 -39.47
N THR A 75 -47.34 26.11 -39.02
CA THR A 75 -48.17 27.30 -39.26
C THR A 75 -48.24 27.66 -40.74
N ALA A 76 -47.13 27.53 -41.49
CA ALA A 76 -47.12 27.70 -42.94
C ALA A 76 -47.98 26.64 -43.65
N GLY A 77 -47.98 25.39 -43.16
CA GLY A 77 -48.89 24.34 -43.63
C GLY A 77 -50.35 24.69 -43.41
N ILE A 78 -50.69 25.22 -42.22
CA ILE A 78 -52.06 25.66 -41.89
C ILE A 78 -52.47 26.85 -42.77
N VAL A 79 -51.61 27.86 -42.92
CA VAL A 79 -51.90 29.05 -43.74
C VAL A 79 -52.08 28.67 -45.21
N ASN A 80 -51.25 27.76 -45.75
CA ASN A 80 -51.44 27.24 -47.11
C ASN A 80 -52.73 26.41 -47.24
N GLY A 81 -53.07 25.61 -46.23
CA GLY A 81 -54.34 24.88 -46.19
C GLY A 81 -55.55 25.82 -46.18
N VAL A 82 -55.50 26.89 -45.37
CA VAL A 82 -56.53 27.93 -45.32
C VAL A 82 -56.62 28.69 -46.64
N ALA A 83 -55.48 29.07 -47.24
CA ALA A 83 -55.45 29.72 -48.55
C ALA A 83 -56.01 28.82 -49.67
N ALA A 84 -55.77 27.51 -49.62
CA ALA A 84 -56.35 26.56 -50.57
C ALA A 84 -57.87 26.38 -50.40
N ILE A 85 -58.39 26.49 -49.17
CA ILE A 85 -59.84 26.49 -48.89
C ILE A 85 -60.46 27.81 -49.33
N GLN A 86 -59.80 28.94 -49.07
CA GLN A 86 -60.27 30.26 -49.44
C GLN A 86 -60.20 30.50 -50.95
N GLY A 87 -59.20 29.95 -51.64
CA GLY A 87 -59.10 29.93 -53.10
C GLY A 87 -60.24 29.12 -53.74
N ARG A 88 -60.58 27.96 -53.17
CA ARG A 88 -61.76 27.19 -53.57
C ARG A 88 -63.06 27.96 -53.34
N ALA A 89 -63.21 28.63 -52.21
CA ALA A 89 -64.39 29.44 -51.91
C ALA A 89 -64.52 30.70 -52.79
N ALA A 90 -63.41 31.22 -53.32
CA ALA A 90 -63.38 32.39 -54.21
C ALA A 90 -63.59 32.03 -55.69
N GLU A 91 -63.13 30.86 -56.15
CA GLU A 91 -63.43 30.34 -57.49
C GLU A 91 -64.86 29.82 -57.60
N GLU A 92 -65.48 29.39 -56.50
CA GLU A 92 -66.88 28.96 -56.42
C GLU A 92 -67.85 30.14 -56.18
N GLY A 93 -67.55 31.27 -56.83
CA GLY A 93 -68.40 32.45 -56.90
C GLY A 93 -69.65 32.20 -57.75
N GLY A 94 -70.68 31.61 -57.14
CA GLY A 94 -72.05 31.66 -57.64
C GLY A 94 -72.67 30.31 -58.00
N ALA A 95 -73.17 29.59 -57.00
CA ALA A 95 -74.43 28.84 -57.03
C ALA A 95 -74.60 28.14 -55.68
N VAL A 96 -75.32 28.81 -54.77
CA VAL A 96 -75.87 28.14 -53.59
C VAL A 96 -76.97 27.22 -54.10
N GLY A 97 -76.61 25.98 -54.41
CA GLY A 97 -77.53 24.94 -54.85
C GLY A 97 -77.06 24.27 -56.13
N ALA A 98 -76.56 23.06 -55.96
CA ALA A 98 -76.28 22.10 -57.03
C ALA A 98 -75.04 22.41 -57.91
N VAL A 99 -73.86 22.18 -57.35
CA VAL A 99 -72.71 21.70 -58.14
C VAL A 99 -72.60 20.19 -57.92
N GLY A 100 -72.93 19.42 -58.96
CA GLY A 100 -72.42 18.08 -59.21
C GLY A 100 -72.73 16.96 -58.20
N GLY A 101 -73.99 16.51 -58.13
CA GLY A 101 -74.34 15.09 -57.96
C GLY A 101 -73.86 14.30 -56.74
N ILE A 102 -73.14 14.89 -55.80
CA ILE A 102 -72.78 14.27 -54.52
C ILE A 102 -73.69 14.92 -53.50
N SER A 103 -74.60 14.13 -52.91
CA SER A 103 -75.52 14.66 -51.92
C SER A 103 -74.70 15.29 -50.80
N MET A 104 -75.03 16.52 -50.40
CA MET A 104 -74.41 17.19 -49.25
C MET A 104 -74.48 16.31 -47.97
N ARG A 105 -75.40 15.33 -47.94
CA ARG A 105 -75.48 14.23 -46.96
C ARG A 105 -74.36 13.17 -47.06
N GLU A 106 -73.93 12.80 -48.26
CA GLU A 106 -72.81 11.87 -48.50
C GLU A 106 -71.49 12.55 -48.15
N VAL A 107 -71.29 13.81 -48.54
CA VAL A 107 -70.10 14.59 -48.16
C VAL A 107 -70.05 14.79 -46.64
N ASN A 108 -71.18 15.08 -45.98
CA ASN A 108 -71.24 15.21 -44.52
C ASN A 108 -71.01 13.86 -43.81
N GLY A 109 -71.52 12.75 -44.37
CA GLY A 109 -71.28 11.40 -43.86
C GLY A 109 -69.82 10.94 -44.01
N GLU A 110 -69.18 11.26 -45.14
CA GLU A 110 -67.77 10.97 -45.42
C GLU A 110 -66.83 11.85 -44.57
N ILE A 111 -67.13 13.13 -44.39
CA ILE A 111 -66.41 14.03 -43.45
C ILE A 111 -66.55 13.53 -42.00
N ASN A 112 -67.72 13.02 -41.62
CA ASN A 112 -67.92 12.50 -40.27
C ASN A 112 -67.24 11.14 -40.05
N ALA A 113 -67.22 10.28 -41.08
CA ALA A 113 -66.51 8.99 -41.06
C ALA A 113 -64.99 9.16 -41.03
N THR A 114 -64.44 10.08 -41.83
CA THR A 114 -63.01 10.43 -41.82
C THR A 114 -62.60 11.03 -40.47
N ARG A 115 -63.39 11.95 -39.90
CA ARG A 115 -63.15 12.47 -38.55
C ARG A 115 -63.21 11.39 -37.47
N ALA A 116 -64.12 10.43 -37.56
CA ALA A 116 -64.19 9.31 -36.62
C ALA A 116 -62.96 8.38 -36.75
N ALA A 117 -62.49 8.14 -37.99
CA ALA A 117 -61.26 7.38 -38.24
C ALA A 117 -60.02 8.12 -37.68
N GLU A 118 -59.93 9.43 -37.85
CA GLU A 118 -58.86 10.25 -37.27
C GLU A 118 -58.89 10.24 -35.75
N LEU A 119 -60.07 10.39 -35.12
CA LEU A 119 -60.21 10.32 -33.67
C LEU A 119 -59.78 8.96 -33.11
N THR A 120 -60.21 7.87 -33.74
CA THR A 120 -59.81 6.51 -33.31
C THR A 120 -58.30 6.28 -33.51
N HIS A 121 -57.72 6.82 -34.59
CA HIS A 121 -56.29 6.76 -34.82
C HIS A 121 -55.50 7.53 -33.76
N LEU A 122 -55.88 8.77 -33.46
CA LEU A 122 -55.26 9.59 -32.42
C LEU A 122 -55.40 8.95 -31.04
N GLN A 123 -56.54 8.34 -30.75
CA GLN A 123 -56.79 7.67 -29.47
C GLN A 123 -55.94 6.40 -29.33
N THR A 124 -55.73 5.67 -30.43
CA THR A 124 -54.81 4.53 -30.49
C THR A 124 -53.36 4.99 -30.30
N GLN A 125 -52.94 6.05 -30.99
CA GLN A 125 -51.59 6.62 -30.83
C GLN A 125 -51.34 7.11 -29.40
N LEU A 126 -52.31 7.81 -28.81
CA LEU A 126 -52.23 8.30 -27.43
C LEU A 126 -52.13 7.13 -26.45
N SER A 127 -52.93 6.09 -26.63
CA SER A 127 -52.85 4.89 -25.77
C SER A 127 -51.50 4.17 -25.89
N SER A 128 -50.95 4.10 -27.11
CA SER A 128 -49.62 3.52 -27.37
C SER A 128 -48.52 4.35 -26.71
N ALA A 129 -48.55 5.67 -26.88
CA ALA A 129 -47.59 6.59 -26.25
C ALA A 129 -47.68 6.55 -24.72
N GLN A 130 -48.88 6.45 -24.15
CA GLN A 130 -49.05 6.29 -22.71
C GLN A 130 -48.44 4.98 -22.20
N LYS A 131 -48.62 3.88 -22.94
CA LYS A 131 -48.03 2.59 -22.60
C LYS A 131 -46.50 2.64 -22.66
N THR A 132 -45.93 3.26 -23.69
CA THR A 132 -44.46 3.38 -23.79
C THR A 132 -43.89 4.27 -22.69
N ILE A 133 -44.56 5.36 -22.33
CA ILE A 133 -44.18 6.20 -21.19
C ILE A 133 -44.21 5.39 -19.89
N GLN A 134 -45.25 4.57 -19.69
CA GLN A 134 -45.36 3.72 -18.50
C GLN A 134 -44.21 2.69 -18.45
N ASP A 135 -43.92 2.01 -19.55
CA ASP A 135 -42.83 1.03 -19.63
C ASP A 135 -41.45 1.70 -19.41
N LEU A 136 -41.21 2.86 -20.03
CA LEU A 136 -40.00 3.66 -19.82
C LEU A 136 -39.88 4.15 -18.37
N SER A 137 -40.98 4.56 -17.74
CA SER A 137 -40.96 4.98 -16.33
C SER A 137 -40.64 3.82 -15.38
N ALA A 138 -41.19 2.62 -15.65
CA ALA A 138 -40.93 1.42 -14.87
C ALA A 138 -39.46 0.99 -15.00
N THR A 139 -38.91 1.00 -16.23
CA THR A 139 -37.49 0.68 -16.46
C THR A 139 -36.56 1.70 -15.82
N ASN A 140 -36.86 3.00 -15.92
CA ASN A 140 -36.06 4.03 -15.29
C ASN A 140 -36.06 3.92 -13.75
N THR A 141 -37.22 3.59 -13.16
CA THR A 141 -37.32 3.30 -11.72
C THR A 141 -36.47 2.09 -11.33
N SER A 142 -36.53 1.01 -12.11
CA SER A 142 -35.72 -0.20 -11.89
C SER A 142 -34.21 0.10 -11.95
N LEU A 143 -33.78 0.85 -12.96
CA LEU A 143 -32.37 1.26 -13.09
C LEU A 143 -31.92 2.15 -11.94
N SER A 144 -32.76 3.09 -11.50
CA SER A 144 -32.46 3.96 -10.36
C SER A 144 -32.31 3.17 -9.06
N ASN A 145 -33.14 2.16 -8.84
CA ASN A 145 -33.02 1.25 -7.70
C ASN A 145 -31.71 0.46 -7.77
N LEU A 146 -31.37 -0.08 -8.95
CA LEU A 146 -30.12 -0.82 -9.14
C LEU A 146 -28.88 0.04 -8.87
N ILE A 147 -28.88 1.32 -9.30
CA ILE A 147 -27.81 2.26 -8.99
C ILE A 147 -27.69 2.46 -7.47
N THR A 148 -28.81 2.65 -6.78
CA THR A 148 -28.84 2.80 -5.32
C THR A 148 -28.28 1.56 -4.62
N ASP A 149 -28.63 0.36 -5.10
CA ASP A 149 -28.10 -0.90 -4.58
C ASP A 149 -26.58 -0.99 -4.78
N TYR A 150 -26.07 -0.62 -5.96
CA TYR A 150 -24.63 -0.58 -6.22
C TYR A 150 -23.89 0.42 -5.33
N GLU A 151 -24.45 1.62 -5.15
CA GLU A 151 -23.88 2.63 -4.26
C GLU A 151 -23.80 2.13 -2.81
N SER A 152 -24.87 1.47 -2.34
CA SER A 152 -24.89 0.87 -1.01
C SER A 152 -23.85 -0.25 -0.85
N ALA A 153 -23.73 -1.12 -1.85
CA ALA A 153 -22.79 -2.23 -1.85
C ALA A 153 -21.34 -1.75 -1.89
N LEU A 154 -21.04 -0.74 -2.71
CA LEU A 154 -19.71 -0.12 -2.76
C LEU A 154 -19.37 0.57 -1.45
N THR A 155 -20.33 1.26 -0.83
CA THR A 155 -20.12 1.89 0.48
C THR A 155 -19.79 0.84 1.54
N LEU A 156 -20.53 -0.27 1.58
CA LEU A 156 -20.27 -1.37 2.51
C LEU A 156 -18.91 -2.01 2.24
N LEU A 157 -18.56 -2.26 0.97
CA LEU A 157 -17.28 -2.84 0.59
C LEU A 157 -16.13 -1.94 1.05
N LEU A 158 -16.21 -0.64 0.80
CA LEU A 158 -15.20 0.33 1.24
C LEU A 158 -15.09 0.42 2.76
N ASP A 159 -16.22 0.35 3.48
CA ASP A 159 -16.26 0.33 4.94
C ASP A 159 -15.59 -0.91 5.54
N LYS A 160 -15.56 -2.05 4.83
CA LYS A 160 -14.86 -3.26 5.30
C LYS A 160 -13.43 -3.39 4.79
N LEU A 161 -13.18 -2.99 3.55
CA LEU A 161 -11.87 -3.14 2.90
C LEU A 161 -10.83 -2.22 3.54
N ARG A 162 -11.18 -0.95 3.80
CA ARG A 162 -10.24 0.01 4.39
C ARG A 162 -9.73 -0.43 5.76
N PRO A 163 -10.58 -0.76 6.75
CA PRO A 163 -10.09 -1.22 8.05
C PRO A 163 -9.39 -2.58 7.95
N TYR A 164 -9.83 -3.48 7.06
CA TYR A 164 -9.13 -4.75 6.84
C TYR A 164 -7.69 -4.54 6.34
N ALA A 165 -7.50 -3.74 5.28
CA ALA A 165 -6.18 -3.46 4.74
C ALA A 165 -5.28 -2.77 5.78
N TYR A 166 -5.83 -1.82 6.54
CA TYR A 166 -5.10 -1.15 7.62
C TYR A 166 -4.72 -2.12 8.75
N SER A 167 -5.65 -2.94 9.22
CA SER A 167 -5.39 -3.95 10.25
C SER A 167 -4.35 -4.97 9.79
N GLN A 168 -4.43 -5.42 8.54
CA GLN A 168 -3.51 -6.40 7.97
C GLN A 168 -2.09 -5.85 7.88
N THR A 169 -1.93 -4.65 7.32
CA THR A 169 -0.63 -3.97 7.24
C THR A 169 -0.04 -3.70 8.62
N THR A 170 -0.86 -3.28 9.58
CA THR A 170 -0.46 -3.09 10.98
C THR A 170 0.02 -4.39 11.63
N SER A 171 -0.71 -5.49 11.41
CA SER A 171 -0.36 -6.82 11.93
C SER A 171 0.97 -7.32 11.38
N ILE A 172 1.16 -7.23 10.05
CA ILE A 172 2.42 -7.60 9.39
C ILE A 172 3.58 -6.78 9.94
N LEU A 173 3.40 -5.46 10.09
CA LEU A 173 4.43 -4.57 10.60
C LEU A 173 4.75 -4.87 12.08
N ALA A 174 3.76 -5.18 12.90
CA ALA A 174 3.95 -5.61 14.29
C ALA A 174 4.75 -6.91 14.36
N LEU A 175 4.47 -7.87 13.47
CA LEU A 175 5.21 -9.12 13.38
C LEU A 175 6.68 -8.89 12.99
N HIS A 176 6.93 -8.06 11.97
CA HIS A 176 8.31 -7.70 11.59
C HIS A 176 9.06 -7.01 12.73
N LYS A 177 8.43 -6.05 13.42
CA LYS A 177 9.02 -5.39 14.59
C LYS A 177 9.33 -6.38 15.71
N HIS A 178 8.43 -7.31 15.98
CA HIS A 178 8.59 -8.31 17.02
C HIS A 178 9.79 -9.21 16.72
N TYR A 179 9.89 -9.78 15.51
CA TYR A 179 11.01 -10.62 15.15
C TYR A 179 12.33 -9.86 15.07
N GLN A 180 12.32 -8.60 14.61
CA GLN A 180 13.50 -7.75 14.65
C GLN A 180 13.99 -7.53 16.09
N THR A 181 13.07 -7.24 17.00
CA THR A 181 13.39 -7.06 18.43
C THR A 181 13.95 -8.35 19.04
N LEU A 182 13.36 -9.50 18.72
CA LEU A 182 13.85 -10.80 19.20
C LEU A 182 15.25 -11.12 18.68
N LEU A 183 15.52 -10.81 17.42
CA LEU A 183 16.81 -11.01 16.79
C LEU A 183 17.88 -10.08 17.37
N ASP A 184 17.55 -8.82 17.63
CA ASP A 184 18.46 -7.87 18.28
C ASP A 184 18.70 -8.24 19.75
N ALA A 185 17.69 -8.75 20.44
CA ALA A 185 17.84 -9.30 21.79
C ALA A 185 18.79 -10.50 21.80
N GLU A 186 18.60 -11.49 20.90
CA GLU A 186 19.50 -12.64 20.79
C GLU A 186 20.94 -12.19 20.51
N ARG A 187 21.16 -11.29 19.55
CA ARG A 187 22.48 -10.74 19.24
C ARG A 187 23.11 -10.05 20.44
N SER A 188 22.35 -9.27 21.20
CA SER A 188 22.83 -8.59 22.41
C SER A 188 23.22 -9.59 23.50
N THR A 189 22.43 -10.66 23.69
CA THR A 189 22.74 -11.72 24.66
C THR A 189 23.97 -12.52 24.26
N SER A 190 24.08 -12.89 22.98
CA SER A 190 25.23 -13.58 22.41
C SER A 190 26.51 -12.74 22.50
N MET A 191 26.42 -11.42 22.27
CA MET A 191 27.53 -10.51 22.52
C MET A 191 27.89 -10.43 24.00
N GLY A 192 26.91 -10.31 24.89
CA GLY A 192 27.11 -10.25 26.34
C GLY A 192 27.85 -11.49 26.87
N LEU A 193 27.41 -12.69 26.46
CA LEU A 193 28.06 -13.95 26.85
C LEU A 193 29.51 -14.05 26.36
N ARG A 194 29.80 -13.53 25.15
CA ARG A 194 31.18 -13.50 24.63
C ARG A 194 32.07 -12.54 25.41
N LEU A 195 31.55 -11.38 25.79
CA LEU A 195 32.27 -10.42 26.63
C LEU A 195 32.54 -11.01 28.01
N GLU A 196 31.53 -11.59 28.66
CA GLU A 196 31.69 -12.27 29.94
C GLU A 196 32.75 -13.39 29.85
N HIS A 197 32.67 -14.25 28.85
CA HIS A 197 33.68 -15.30 28.67
C HIS A 197 35.10 -14.72 28.49
N ALA A 198 35.25 -13.63 27.73
CA ALA A 198 36.55 -12.96 27.58
C ALA A 198 37.05 -12.35 28.90
N GLU A 199 36.17 -11.75 29.71
CA GLU A 199 36.49 -11.23 31.05
C GLU A 199 36.92 -12.35 32.00
N TRP A 200 36.21 -13.49 32.00
CA TRP A 200 36.56 -14.65 32.81
C TRP A 200 37.90 -15.26 32.39
N GLN A 201 38.16 -15.37 31.08
CA GLN A 201 39.45 -15.85 30.58
C GLN A 201 40.61 -14.91 30.96
N ALA A 202 40.40 -13.59 30.85
CA ALA A 202 41.38 -12.61 31.28
C ALA A 202 41.62 -12.66 32.81
N GLY A 203 40.55 -12.80 33.60
CA GLY A 203 40.60 -12.95 35.05
C GLY A 203 41.38 -14.21 35.47
N LEU A 204 41.09 -15.35 34.83
CA LEU A 204 41.81 -16.60 35.07
C LEU A 204 43.29 -16.49 34.69
N SER A 205 43.61 -15.84 33.56
CA SER A 205 45.00 -15.59 33.16
C SER A 205 45.75 -14.75 34.21
N ARG A 206 45.11 -13.72 34.77
CA ARG A 206 45.69 -12.90 35.84
C ARG A 206 45.90 -13.69 37.13
N VAL A 207 44.94 -14.52 37.52
CA VAL A 207 45.08 -15.40 38.71
C VAL A 207 46.21 -16.41 38.51
N ALA A 208 46.30 -17.03 37.32
CA ALA A 208 47.38 -17.96 37.00
C ALA A 208 48.75 -17.29 37.05
N GLU A 209 48.88 -16.06 36.52
CA GLU A 209 50.14 -15.30 36.60
C GLU A 209 50.48 -14.93 38.04
N ASN A 210 49.51 -14.44 38.83
CA ASN A 210 49.72 -14.15 40.25
C ASN A 210 50.15 -15.39 41.04
N ALA A 211 49.55 -16.56 40.78
CA ALA A 211 49.91 -17.81 41.44
C ALA A 211 51.35 -18.25 41.09
N ARG A 212 51.74 -18.13 39.81
CA ARG A 212 53.12 -18.40 39.38
C ARG A 212 54.10 -17.42 40.02
N SER A 213 53.77 -16.13 40.07
CA SER A 213 54.62 -15.12 40.71
C SER A 213 54.74 -15.35 42.22
N ALA A 214 53.67 -15.76 42.91
CA ALA A 214 53.71 -16.11 44.33
C ALA A 214 54.64 -17.31 44.58
N LEU A 215 54.52 -18.38 43.78
CA LEU A 215 55.41 -19.55 43.85
C LEU A 215 56.87 -19.19 43.58
N ARG A 216 57.15 -18.33 42.59
CA ARG A 216 58.50 -17.82 42.33
C ARG A 216 59.04 -17.05 43.52
N SER A 217 58.26 -16.12 44.07
CA SER A 217 58.68 -15.33 45.24
C SER A 217 58.93 -16.19 46.48
N GLN A 218 58.14 -17.26 46.67
CA GLN A 218 58.37 -18.22 47.75
C GLN A 218 59.69 -18.98 47.53
N GLY A 219 59.94 -19.47 46.32
CA GLY A 219 61.20 -20.12 45.96
C GLY A 219 62.42 -19.21 46.16
N GLU A 220 62.33 -17.94 45.76
CA GLU A 220 63.39 -16.95 45.97
C GLU A 220 63.67 -16.70 47.46
N VAL A 221 62.62 -16.64 48.29
CA VAL A 221 62.77 -16.51 49.75
C VAL A 221 63.44 -17.75 50.35
N GLU A 222 63.01 -18.95 49.95
CA GLU A 222 63.59 -20.21 50.43
C GLU A 222 65.06 -20.38 50.02
N GLU A 223 65.39 -20.06 48.76
CA GLU A 223 66.78 -20.04 48.28
C GLU A 223 67.64 -19.00 49.00
N GLY A 224 67.07 -17.82 49.29
CA GLY A 224 67.72 -16.77 50.09
C GLY A 224 68.08 -17.25 51.49
N LEU A 225 67.12 -17.85 52.20
CA LEU A 225 67.34 -18.44 53.53
C LEU A 225 68.34 -19.59 53.50
N ARG A 226 68.25 -20.48 52.50
CA ARG A 226 69.24 -21.56 52.31
C ARG A 226 70.65 -21.00 52.10
N ARG A 227 70.79 -19.91 51.34
CA ARG A 227 72.08 -19.24 51.13
C ARG A 227 72.62 -18.65 52.42
N GLU A 228 71.79 -17.94 53.17
CA GLU A 228 72.17 -17.33 54.46
C GLU A 228 72.59 -18.39 55.48
N VAL A 229 71.87 -19.51 55.58
CA VAL A 229 72.25 -20.64 56.44
C VAL A 229 73.59 -21.23 56.02
N LYS A 230 73.86 -21.37 54.72
CA LYS A 230 75.16 -21.85 54.21
C LYS A 230 76.28 -20.87 54.57
N GLU A 231 76.06 -19.58 54.39
CA GLU A 231 77.02 -18.54 54.76
C GLU A 231 77.33 -18.57 56.27
N TYR A 232 76.30 -18.58 57.13
CA TYR A 232 76.50 -18.70 58.58
C TYR A 232 77.19 -20.01 58.99
N LYS A 233 76.91 -21.14 58.32
CA LYS A 233 77.62 -22.40 58.55
C LYS A 233 79.11 -22.26 58.22
N GLU A 234 79.44 -21.61 57.10
CA GLU A 234 80.83 -21.36 56.70
C GLU A 234 81.56 -20.41 57.65
N GLU A 235 80.91 -19.32 58.06
CA GLU A 235 81.46 -18.40 59.07
C GLU A 235 81.69 -19.10 60.41
N ASN A 236 80.71 -19.88 60.88
CA ASN A 236 80.83 -20.62 62.14
C ASN A 236 81.99 -21.62 62.08
N ARG A 237 82.17 -22.29 60.94
CA ARG A 237 83.33 -23.16 60.68
C ARG A 237 84.65 -22.39 60.79
N VAL A 238 84.76 -21.23 60.16
CA VAL A 238 85.98 -20.40 60.20
C VAL A 238 86.26 -19.89 61.62
N LEU A 239 85.24 -19.42 62.34
CA LEU A 239 85.38 -18.94 63.72
C LEU A 239 85.79 -20.05 64.69
N ARG A 240 85.23 -21.27 64.55
CA ARG A 240 85.66 -22.43 65.36
C ARG A 240 87.11 -22.79 65.12
N ARG A 241 87.56 -22.75 63.86
CA ARG A 241 88.97 -22.95 63.49
C ARG A 241 89.87 -21.91 64.14
N LEU A 242 89.45 -20.64 64.22
CA LEU A 242 90.23 -19.57 64.82
C LEU A 242 90.36 -19.71 66.35
N VAL A 243 89.33 -20.23 67.03
CA VAL A 243 89.31 -20.43 68.49
C VAL A 243 89.89 -21.79 68.91
N GLY A 244 90.25 -22.66 67.94
CA GLY A 244 90.83 -23.98 68.21
C GLY A 244 89.82 -25.01 68.71
N TRP A 245 88.52 -24.81 68.44
CA TRP A 245 87.48 -25.78 68.73
C TRP A 245 87.30 -26.75 67.55
N GLU A 246 86.96 -28.01 67.85
CA GLU A 246 86.74 -29.06 66.84
C GLU A 246 85.66 -28.64 65.84
N GLU A 247 85.94 -28.87 64.56
CA GLU A 247 85.04 -28.56 63.46
C GLU A 247 83.85 -29.53 63.53
N LYS A 248 82.63 -29.00 63.71
CA LYS A 248 81.44 -29.85 63.67
C LYS A 248 81.27 -30.32 62.22
N GLU A 249 81.25 -31.63 61.99
CA GLU A 249 81.02 -32.21 60.66
C GLU A 249 79.75 -31.61 60.03
N SER A 250 79.84 -31.24 58.75
CA SER A 250 78.68 -30.75 58.00
C SER A 250 77.67 -31.88 57.86
N SER A 251 76.71 -31.95 58.77
CA SER A 251 75.51 -32.76 58.59
C SER A 251 74.68 -32.11 57.48
N ASP A 252 74.96 -32.53 56.25
CA ASP A 252 74.19 -32.18 55.04
C ASP A 252 73.16 -33.28 54.69
N ASP A 253 72.99 -34.31 55.52
CA ASP A 253 72.23 -35.53 55.18
C ASP A 253 70.88 -35.73 55.88
N GLU A 254 70.37 -34.74 56.62
CA GLU A 254 69.02 -34.84 57.22
C GLU A 254 68.13 -33.66 56.79
N GLY A 255 67.51 -33.72 55.61
CA GLY A 255 66.45 -32.75 55.29
C GLY A 255 65.79 -32.80 53.92
N ASP A 256 66.43 -33.33 52.88
CA ASP A 256 65.91 -33.19 51.51
C ASP A 256 65.14 -34.42 50.98
N GLU A 257 64.95 -35.46 51.80
CA GLU A 257 64.11 -36.62 51.47
C GLU A 257 62.76 -36.59 52.21
N LYS A 258 61.86 -35.70 51.81
CA LYS A 258 60.40 -35.87 51.98
C LYS A 258 59.73 -34.71 51.30
N PHE A 259 59.29 -34.90 50.06
CA PHE A 259 58.12 -34.33 49.39
C PHE A 259 58.33 -34.53 47.88
N GLN A 260 58.18 -35.79 47.45
CA GLN A 260 57.76 -36.15 46.09
C GLN A 260 56.31 -36.62 46.16
#